data_AF-A0A9D8T0C1-F1
#
_entry.id   AF-A0A9D8T0C1-F1
#
_cell.length_a   1.000
_cell.length_b   1.000
_cell.length_c   1.000
_cell.angle_alpha   90.00
_cell.angle_beta   90.00
_cell.angle_gamma   90.00
#
_symmetry.space_group_name_H-M   'P 1'
#
loop_
_entity.id
_entity.type
_entity.pdbx_description
1 polymer ?
#
loop_
_entity_poly.entity_id
_entity_poly.type
_entity_poly.pdbx_seq_one_letter_code
_entity_poly.pdbx_strand_id
1 'polypeptide(L)' 'GKTQNQLFEFNMRINNPALTAQILVAVARASMKQAPGCYTMIEIPVIDLLAGDRESLIKQLV' A
#
# COMPACT_ATOMS: atom_id res chain seq x y z
N GLY A 1 13.60 17.10 31.97
CA GLY A 1 12.93 15.83 31.64
C GLY A 1 13.16 15.53 30.17
N LYS A 2 13.45 14.28 29.82
CA LYS A 2 13.43 13.87 28.40
C LYS A 2 11.98 13.59 28.03
N THR A 3 11.30 14.61 27.53
CA THR A 3 10.00 14.48 26.88
C THR A 3 10.14 13.54 25.67
N GLN A 4 9.18 12.65 25.45
CA GLN A 4 9.16 11.81 24.26
C GLN A 4 9.10 12.71 23.01
N ASN A 5 10.13 12.63 22.17
CA ASN A 5 10.21 13.38 20.90
C ASN A 5 10.20 12.37 19.76
N GLN A 6 9.03 11.76 19.52
CA GLN A 6 8.88 10.82 18.40
C GLN A 6 8.86 11.62 17.10
N LEU A 7 9.90 11.46 16.30
CA LEU A 7 10.04 12.07 14.98
C LEU A 7 9.89 10.97 13.93
N PHE A 8 8.99 11.17 12.97
CA PHE A 8 8.78 10.25 11.86
C PHE A 8 8.94 11.00 10.54
N GLU A 9 9.67 10.40 9.61
CA GLU A 9 9.95 10.97 8.30
C GLU A 9 9.81 9.87 7.24
N PHE A 10 9.12 10.21 6.15
CA PHE A 10 9.02 9.36 4.97
C PHE A 10 9.35 10.20 3.73
N ASN A 11 10.52 9.95 3.14
CA ASN A 11 10.99 10.61 1.93
C ASN A 11 11.08 9.64 0.77
N MET A 12 10.80 10.14 -0.43
CA MET A 12 10.91 9.36 -1.67
C MET A 12 11.81 10.09 -2.67
N ARG A 13 12.73 9.35 -3.30
CA ARG A 13 13.48 9.78 -4.48
C ARG A 13 13.27 8.75 -5.57
N ILE A 14 12.43 9.09 -6.55
CA ILE A 14 11.82 8.11 -7.46
C ILE A 14 11.71 8.65 -8.88
N ASN A 15 11.44 7.74 -9.82
CA ASN A 15 10.95 8.09 -11.14
C ASN A 15 9.41 8.19 -11.07
N ASN A 16 8.87 9.41 -11.20
CA ASN A 16 7.46 9.69 -10.91
C ASN A 16 6.48 8.93 -11.81
N PRO A 17 6.59 8.99 -13.15
CA PRO A 17 5.73 8.18 -14.02
C PRO A 17 5.80 6.69 -13.73
N ALA A 18 7.00 6.15 -13.49
CA ALA A 18 7.18 4.72 -13.24
C ALA A 18 6.55 4.28 -11.91
N LEU A 19 6.77 5.03 -10.83
CA LEU A 19 6.16 4.73 -9.53
C LEU A 19 4.63 4.86 -9.61
N THR A 20 4.13 5.92 -10.23
CA THR A 20 2.69 6.14 -10.40
C THR A 20 2.05 4.99 -11.14
N ALA A 21 2.63 4.56 -12.27
CA ALA A 21 2.14 3.42 -13.04
C ALA A 21 2.13 2.12 -12.21
N GLN A 22 3.15 1.89 -11.38
CA GLN A 22 3.16 0.69 -10.54
C GLN A 22 2.07 0.72 -9.45
N ILE A 23 1.83 1.89 -8.84
CA ILE A 23 0.71 2.04 -7.91
C ILE A 23 -0.63 1.82 -8.63
N LEU A 24 -0.79 2.30 -9.86
CA LEU A 24 -1.98 2.04 -10.69
C LEU A 24 -2.22 0.54 -10.93
N VAL A 25 -1.16 -0.23 -11.20
CA VAL A 25 -1.24 -1.69 -11.34
C VAL A 25 -1.64 -2.36 -10.02
N ALA A 26 -1.10 -1.87 -8.90
CA ALA A 26 -1.44 -2.38 -7.57
C ALA A 26 -2.90 -2.11 -7.18
N VAL A 27 -3.41 -0.90 -7.42
CA VAL A 27 -4.82 -0.58 -7.16
C VAL A 27 -5.75 -1.32 -8.11
N ALA A 28 -5.38 -1.51 -9.38
CA ALA A 28 -6.18 -2.31 -10.31
C ALA A 28 -6.38 -3.74 -9.79
N ARG A 29 -5.33 -4.36 -9.23
CA ARG A 29 -5.45 -5.67 -8.57
C ARG A 29 -6.41 -5.65 -7.39
N ALA A 30 -6.29 -4.64 -6.52
CA ALA A 30 -7.15 -4.54 -5.34
C ALA A 30 -8.62 -4.27 -5.71
N SER A 31 -8.87 -3.45 -6.74
CA SER A 31 -10.22 -3.13 -7.23
C SER A 31 -11.01 -4.36 -7.67
N MET A 32 -10.33 -5.40 -8.21
CA MET A 32 -10.99 -6.64 -8.60
C MET A 32 -11.55 -7.46 -7.43
N LYS A 33 -11.16 -7.12 -6.19
CA LYS A 33 -11.62 -7.78 -4.96
C LYS A 33 -12.70 -6.97 -4.22
N GLN A 34 -12.90 -5.71 -4.60
CA GLN A 34 -13.85 -4.82 -3.91
C GLN A 34 -15.26 -4.98 -4.49
N ALA A 35 -16.27 -4.67 -3.68
CA ALA A 35 -17.63 -4.47 -4.18
C ALA A 35 -17.68 -3.21 -5.09
N PRO A 36 -18.71 -3.06 -5.94
CA PRO A 36 -18.86 -1.86 -6.75
C PRO A 36 -18.93 -0.59 -5.90
N GLY A 37 -18.07 0.38 -6.20
CA GLY A 37 -17.96 1.62 -5.46
C GLY A 37 -16.76 2.45 -5.91
N CYS A 38 -16.56 3.59 -5.28
CA CYS A 38 -15.38 4.43 -5.45
C CYS A 38 -14.64 4.44 -4.11
N TYR A 39 -13.36 4.07 -4.13
CA TYR A 39 -12.54 3.94 -2.94
C TYR A 39 -11.23 4.69 -3.14
N THR A 40 -10.80 5.40 -2.12
CA THR A 40 -9.43 5.90 -1.96
C THR A 40 -8.53 4.79 -1.39
N MET A 41 -7.21 4.92 -1.55
CA MET A 41 -6.27 3.85 -1.13
C MET A 41 -6.32 3.53 0.37
N ILE A 42 -6.70 4.49 1.22
CA ILE A 42 -6.77 4.30 2.67
C ILE A 42 -8.01 3.49 3.11
N GLU A 43 -8.99 3.33 2.22
CA GLU A 43 -10.18 2.50 2.44
C GLU A 43 -9.96 1.03 2.04
N ILE A 44 -8.84 0.74 1.38
CA ILE A 44 -8.48 -0.58 0.86
C ILE A 44 -7.47 -1.25 1.80
N PRO A 45 -7.66 -2.53 2.19
CA PRO A 45 -6.63 -3.28 2.91
C PRO A 45 -5.32 -3.36 2.11
N VAL A 46 -4.19 -2.94 2.69
CA VAL A 46 -2.88 -2.89 1.99
C VAL A 46 -2.48 -4.25 1.38
N ILE A 47 -2.84 -5.36 2.03
CA ILE A 47 -2.56 -6.71 1.52
C ILE A 47 -3.22 -6.99 0.15
N ASP A 48 -4.31 -6.30 -0.18
CA ASP A 48 -4.98 -6.47 -1.46
C ASP A 48 -4.25 -5.83 -2.64
N LEU A 49 -3.36 -4.86 -2.35
CA LEU A 49 -2.47 -4.25 -3.35
C LEU A 49 -1.37 -5.22 -3.80
N LEU A 50 -1.04 -6.22 -2.97
CA LEU A 50 0.04 -7.17 -3.19
C LEU A 50 -0.41 -8.35 -4.06
N ALA A 51 0.51 -8.85 -4.89
CA ALA A 51 0.30 -10.07 -5.64
C ALA A 51 0.67 -11.29 -4.78
N GLY A 52 -0.19 -12.32 -4.77
CA GLY A 52 0.06 -13.56 -4.05
C GLY A 52 -1.10 -13.98 -3.16
N ASP A 53 -0.95 -15.14 -2.55
CA ASP A 53 -1.85 -15.66 -1.54
C ASP A 53 -1.66 -14.93 -0.20
N ARG A 54 -2.77 -14.73 0.53
CA ARG A 54 -2.81 -14.00 1.79
C ARG A 54 -1.94 -14.66 2.86
N GLU A 55 -2.02 -15.97 3.01
CA GLU A 55 -1.25 -16.72 4.03
C GLU A 55 0.26 -16.61 3.76
N SER A 56 0.65 -16.71 2.49
CA SER A 56 2.03 -16.59 2.04
C SER A 56 2.59 -15.19 2.29
N LEU A 57 1.82 -14.15 1.96
CA LEU A 57 2.22 -12.75 2.18
C LEU A 57 2.37 -12.41 3.66
N ILE A 58 1.44 -12.89 4.51
CA ILE A 58 1.52 -12.67 5.96
C ILE A 58 2.80 -13.30 6.53
N LYS A 59 3.09 -14.56 6.17
CA LYS A 59 4.31 -15.25 6.62
C LYS A 59 5.61 -14.57 6.19
N GLN A 60 5.59 -13.79 5.11
CA GLN A 60 6.78 -13.14 4.55
C GLN A 60 7.00 -11.72 5.07
N LEU A 61 5.94 -11.00 5.44
CA LEU A 61 5.97 -9.54 5.66
C LEU A 61 5.66 -9.12 7.11
N VAL A 62 5.21 -10.05 7.97
CA VAL A 62 4.88 -9.82 9.39
C VAL A 62 5.61 -10.85 10.24
#